data_AF-A0A6N7GQP8-F1
#
_entry.id   AF-A0A6N7GQP8-F1
#
_cell.length_a   1.000
_cell.length_b   1.000
_cell.length_c   1.000
_cell.angle_alpha   90.00
_cell.angle_beta   90.00
_cell.angle_gamma   90.00
#
_symmetry.space_group_name_H-M   'P 1'
#
loop_
_entity.id
_entity.type
_entity.pdbx_description
1 polymer ?
#
loop_
_entity_poly.entity_id
_entity_poly.type
_entity_poly.pdbx_seq_one_letter_code
_entity_poly.pdbx_strand_id
1 'polypeptide(L)'
;MQATFLPTARQTNWLLIVGFLAVGEALYLRYLAIEYAPVSLACQGGLQTWLCTTFRTVIVLYNHGVFGWVALAAALLNLVRPSILLMSIAIAASGFGLVLHNTDLSGLAVALLILSLARPAPAKD
;
A
#
# COMPACT_ATOMS: atom_id res chain seq x y z
N MET A 1 -28.28 10.34 0.81
CA MET A 1 -26.97 10.86 1.25
C MET A 1 -26.01 10.64 0.08
N GLN A 2 -25.62 11.69 -0.65
CA GLN A 2 -24.59 11.57 -1.70
C GLN A 2 -23.22 11.54 -1.02
N ALA A 3 -22.26 10.74 -1.46
CA ALA A 3 -20.91 10.73 -0.89
C ALA A 3 -19.99 11.70 -1.64
N THR A 4 -19.01 12.31 -0.96
CA THR A 4 -18.09 13.29 -1.55
C THR A 4 -17.15 12.65 -2.56
N PHE A 5 -16.89 11.35 -2.43
CA PHE A 5 -16.05 10.58 -3.33
C PHE A 5 -16.71 9.26 -3.70
N LEU A 6 -17.27 9.20 -4.90
CA LEU A 6 -17.87 8.01 -5.49
C LEU A 6 -17.04 7.61 -6.73
N PRO A 7 -16.13 6.63 -6.61
CA PRO A 7 -15.39 6.16 -7.76
C PRO A 7 -16.35 5.55 -8.79
N THR A 8 -16.15 5.87 -10.06
CA THR A 8 -16.84 5.22 -11.18
C THR A 8 -16.45 3.74 -11.27
N ALA A 9 -17.27 2.90 -11.91
CA ALA A 9 -16.98 1.47 -12.03
C ALA A 9 -15.58 1.18 -12.62
N ARG A 10 -15.14 1.97 -13.61
CA ARG A 10 -13.78 1.86 -14.18
C ARG A 10 -12.70 2.20 -13.17
N GLN A 11 -12.91 3.24 -12.36
CA GLN A 11 -11.98 3.64 -11.30
C GLN A 11 -11.91 2.59 -10.19
N THR A 12 -13.04 2.00 -9.79
CA THR A 12 -13.06 0.91 -8.81
C THR A 12 -12.29 -0.30 -9.33
N ASN A 13 -12.51 -0.72 -10.58
CA ASN A 13 -11.74 -1.81 -11.18
C ASN A 13 -10.24 -1.52 -11.22
N TRP A 14 -9.85 -0.27 -11.50
CA TRP A 14 -8.46 0.16 -11.42
C TRP A 14 -7.89 0.02 -10.00
N LEU A 15 -8.60 0.49 -8.98
CA LEU A 15 -8.17 0.36 -7.58
C LEU A 15 -8.06 -1.09 -7.13
N LEU A 16 -8.97 -1.96 -7.59
CA LEU A 16 -8.90 -3.40 -7.35
C LEU A 16 -7.63 -4.00 -7.95
N ILE A 17 -7.33 -3.70 -9.22
CA ILE A 17 -6.10 -4.18 -9.88
C ILE A 17 -4.86 -3.73 -9.12
N VAL A 18 -4.78 -2.45 -8.74
CA VAL A 18 -3.66 -1.91 -7.98
C VAL A 18 -3.53 -2.61 -6.62
N GLY A 19 -4.64 -2.81 -5.90
CA GLY A 19 -4.64 -3.49 -4.61
C GLY A 19 -4.20 -4.96 -4.72
N PHE A 20 -4.75 -5.71 -5.67
CA PHE A 20 -4.39 -7.11 -5.89
C PHE A 20 -2.93 -7.28 -6.29
N LEU A 21 -2.42 -6.44 -7.20
CA LEU A 21 -1.02 -6.47 -7.60
C LEU A 21 -0.10 -6.11 -6.43
N ALA A 22 -0.43 -5.08 -5.65
CA ALA A 22 0.38 -4.67 -4.51
C ALA A 22 0.45 -5.75 -3.42
N VAL A 23 -0.69 -6.35 -3.05
CA VAL A 23 -0.72 -7.43 -2.06
C VAL A 23 -0.02 -8.68 -2.61
N GLY A 24 -0.26 -9.04 -3.87
CA GLY A 24 0.40 -10.18 -4.52
C GLY A 24 1.92 -10.06 -4.56
N GLU A 25 2.43 -8.90 -4.98
CA GLU A 25 3.87 -8.60 -5.00
C GLU A 25 4.46 -8.62 -3.57
N ALA A 26 3.75 -8.06 -2.59
CA ALA A 26 4.19 -8.07 -1.20
C ALA A 26 4.25 -9.49 -0.62
N LEU A 27 3.26 -10.34 -0.92
CA LEU A 27 3.25 -11.75 -0.51
C LEU A 27 4.38 -12.53 -1.19
N TYR A 28 4.61 -12.27 -2.49
CA TYR A 28 5.73 -12.85 -3.22
C TYR A 28 7.06 -12.52 -2.54
N LEU A 29 7.32 -11.23 -2.27
CA LEU A 29 8.55 -10.80 -1.61
C LEU A 29 8.71 -11.40 -0.21
N ARG A 30 7.64 -11.39 0.58
CA ARG A 30 7.66 -11.95 1.93
C ARG A 30 8.00 -13.43 1.93
N TYR A 31 7.25 -14.24 1.19
CA TYR A 31 7.37 -15.69 1.27
C TYR A 31 8.51 -16.27 0.45
N LEU A 32 8.76 -15.74 -0.75
CA LEU A 32 9.72 -16.33 -1.70
C LEU A 32 11.10 -15.66 -1.66
N ALA A 33 11.20 -14.42 -1.15
CA ALA A 33 12.50 -13.74 -1.04
C ALA A 33 12.97 -13.62 0.42
N ILE A 34 12.11 -13.19 1.34
CA ILE A 34 12.50 -12.90 2.72
C ILE A 34 12.51 -14.15 3.59
N GLU A 35 11.40 -14.88 3.65
CA GLU A 35 11.24 -16.06 4.50
C GLU A 35 11.89 -17.32 3.88
N TYR A 36 12.17 -17.32 2.58
CA TYR A 36 12.82 -18.46 1.91
C TYR A 36 14.34 -18.45 2.08
N ALA A 37 14.83 -19.32 2.97
CA ALA A 37 16.24 -19.38 3.39
C ALA A 37 17.28 -19.48 2.24
N PRO A 38 17.08 -20.28 1.18
CA PRO A 38 18.06 -20.35 0.09
C PRO A 38 18.27 -19.01 -0.62
N VAL A 39 17.20 -18.23 -0.80
CA VAL A 39 17.27 -16.93 -1.47
C VAL A 39 17.85 -15.88 -0.53
N SER A 40 17.41 -15.84 0.73
CA SER A 40 17.92 -14.84 1.68
C SER A 40 19.42 -15.02 1.95
N LEU A 41 19.91 -16.25 2.06
CA LEU A 41 21.34 -16.55 2.21
C LEU A 41 22.14 -16.21 0.95
N ALA A 42 21.62 -16.51 -0.26
CA ALA A 42 22.28 -16.15 -1.50
C ALA A 42 22.42 -14.62 -1.66
N CYS A 43 21.36 -13.88 -1.33
CA CYS A 43 21.36 -12.40 -1.39
C CYS A 43 22.23 -11.75 -0.31
N GLN A 44 22.32 -12.34 0.88
CA GLN A 44 23.23 -11.91 1.94
C GLN A 44 24.69 -12.25 1.61
N GLY A 45 24.93 -13.39 0.96
CA GLY A 45 26.23 -13.87 0.48
C GLY A 45 26.83 -13.07 -0.69
N GLY A 46 26.14 -12.01 -1.16
CA GLY A 46 26.68 -11.05 -2.12
C GLY A 46 26.25 -11.26 -3.57
N LEU A 47 25.33 -12.19 -3.85
CA LEU A 47 24.78 -12.39 -5.19
C LEU A 47 24.09 -11.11 -5.69
N GLN A 48 24.53 -10.60 -6.84
CA GLN A 48 24.00 -9.38 -7.46
C GLN A 48 22.98 -9.73 -8.54
N THR A 49 21.75 -10.02 -8.14
CA THR A 49 20.61 -10.16 -9.06
C THR A 49 19.58 -9.08 -8.81
N TRP A 50 18.71 -8.84 -9.78
CA TRP A 50 17.60 -7.90 -9.63
C TRP A 50 16.74 -8.23 -8.40
N LEU A 51 16.52 -9.52 -8.12
CA LEU A 51 15.80 -9.99 -6.94
C LEU A 51 16.51 -9.62 -5.63
N CYS A 52 17.83 -9.80 -5.55
CA CYS A 52 18.59 -9.44 -4.35
C CYS A 52 18.65 -7.92 -4.10
N THR A 53 18.66 -7.12 -5.17
CA THR A 53 18.53 -5.65 -5.05
C THR A 53 17.17 -5.27 -4.50
N THR A 54 16.08 -5.86 -5.03
CA THR A 54 14.72 -5.64 -4.52
C THR A 54 14.59 -6.08 -3.06
N PHE A 55 15.11 -7.26 -2.71
CA PHE A 55 15.16 -7.77 -1.33
C PHE A 55 15.79 -6.76 -0.37
N ARG A 56 17.00 -6.26 -0.69
CA ARG A 56 17.71 -5.28 0.15
C ARG A 56 16.93 -3.98 0.27
N THR A 57 16.41 -3.50 -0.83
CA THR A 57 15.63 -2.26 -0.89
C THR A 57 14.38 -2.37 -0.02
N VAL A 58 13.59 -3.43 -0.21
CA VAL A 58 12.35 -3.67 0.54
C VAL A 58 12.61 -3.82 2.03
N ILE A 59 13.68 -4.52 2.44
CA ILE A 59 14.05 -4.63 3.86
C ILE A 59 14.40 -3.26 4.46
N VAL A 60 15.14 -2.41 3.75
CA VAL A 60 15.46 -1.06 4.23
C VAL A 60 14.19 -0.21 4.35
N LEU A 61 13.32 -0.20 3.34
CA LEU A 61 12.06 0.53 3.40
C LEU A 61 11.13 0.03 4.52
N TYR A 62 11.09 -1.28 4.73
CA TYR A 62 10.33 -1.90 5.81
C TYR A 62 10.88 -1.49 7.19
N ASN A 63 12.19 -1.63 7.42
CA ASN A 63 12.84 -1.28 8.68
C ASN A 63 12.63 0.19 9.08
N HIS A 64 12.50 1.08 8.10
CA HIS A 64 12.20 2.49 8.33
C HIS A 64 10.69 2.83 8.34
N GLY A 65 9.81 1.85 8.25
CA GLY A 65 8.36 2.07 8.28
C GLY A 65 7.83 2.87 7.07
N VAL A 66 8.59 2.97 5.97
CA VAL A 66 8.30 3.89 4.85
C VAL A 66 6.94 3.60 4.23
N PHE A 67 6.58 2.32 4.07
CA PHE A 67 5.28 1.92 3.53
C PHE A 67 4.11 2.42 4.39
N GLY A 68 4.23 2.36 5.72
CA GLY A 68 3.21 2.83 6.64
C GLY A 68 3.06 4.35 6.61
N TRP A 69 4.19 5.08 6.63
CA TRP A 69 4.18 6.54 6.57
C TRP A 69 3.64 7.07 5.24
N VAL A 70 4.03 6.47 4.12
CA VAL A 70 3.52 6.84 2.79
C VAL A 70 2.02 6.57 2.68
N ALA A 71 1.56 5.41 3.19
CA ALA A 71 0.14 5.08 3.22
C ALA A 71 -0.65 6.10 4.05
N LEU A 72 -0.18 6.43 5.24
CA LEU A 72 -0.84 7.38 6.14
C LEU A 72 -0.88 8.79 5.53
N ALA A 73 0.24 9.28 5.01
CA ALA A 73 0.32 10.59 4.37
C ALA A 73 -0.63 10.68 3.16
N ALA A 74 -0.64 9.66 2.30
CA ALA A 74 -1.53 9.61 1.14
C ALA A 74 -3.01 9.55 1.56
N ALA A 75 -3.36 8.78 2.59
CA ALA A 75 -4.72 8.68 3.11
C ALA A 75 -5.21 9.99 3.73
N LEU A 76 -4.37 10.68 4.51
CA LEU A 76 -4.68 12.00 5.07
C LEU A 76 -4.86 13.05 3.98
N LEU A 77 -3.97 13.08 2.98
CA LEU A 77 -4.11 13.97 1.83
C LEU A 77 -5.39 13.68 1.04
N ASN A 78 -5.75 12.41 0.88
CA ASN A 78 -6.98 12.00 0.21
C ASN A 78 -8.25 12.46 0.95
N LEU A 79 -8.22 12.54 2.29
CA LEU A 79 -9.34 13.10 3.07
C LEU A 79 -9.53 14.60 2.85
N VAL A 80 -8.45 15.35 2.66
CA VAL A 80 -8.49 16.80 2.41
C VAL A 80 -8.86 17.10 0.94
N ARG A 81 -8.27 16.36 0.00
CA ARG A 81 -8.44 16.51 -1.45
C ARG A 81 -8.66 15.14 -2.08
N PRO A 82 -9.92 14.67 -2.20
CA PRO A 82 -10.21 13.33 -2.70
C PRO A 82 -9.74 13.18 -4.14
N SER A 83 -8.84 12.22 -4.39
CA SER A 83 -8.31 11.93 -5.72
C SER A 83 -8.03 10.44 -5.91
N ILE A 84 -8.27 9.94 -7.13
CA ILE A 84 -8.01 8.54 -7.46
C ILE A 84 -6.52 8.19 -7.34
N LEU A 85 -5.63 9.14 -7.64
CA LEU A 85 -4.18 8.92 -7.52
C LEU A 85 -3.77 8.71 -6.05
N LEU A 86 -4.21 9.57 -5.13
CA LEU A 86 -3.92 9.41 -3.71
C LEU A 86 -4.53 8.13 -3.14
N MET A 87 -5.76 7.81 -3.53
CA MET A 87 -6.41 6.54 -3.16
C MET A 87 -5.60 5.33 -3.67
N SER A 88 -5.12 5.36 -4.92
CA SER A 88 -4.31 4.27 -5.50
C SER A 88 -2.99 4.08 -4.74
N ILE A 89 -2.27 5.17 -4.45
CA ILE A 89 -1.01 5.16 -3.71
C ILE A 89 -1.24 4.64 -2.29
N ALA A 90 -2.28 5.13 -1.62
CA ALA A 90 -2.61 4.71 -0.26
C ALA A 90 -2.99 3.23 -0.20
N ILE A 91 -3.78 2.71 -1.15
CA ILE A 91 -4.11 1.28 -1.25
C ILE A 91 -2.87 0.44 -1.49
N ALA A 92 -2.02 0.82 -2.45
CA ALA A 92 -0.79 0.09 -2.74
C ALA A 92 0.14 0.06 -1.51
N ALA A 93 0.45 1.22 -0.94
CA ALA A 93 1.34 1.33 0.22
C ALA A 93 0.78 0.62 1.47
N SER A 94 -0.53 0.67 1.68
CA SER A 94 -1.19 -0.06 2.78
C SER A 94 -1.11 -1.57 2.57
N GLY A 95 -1.29 -2.06 1.34
CA GLY A 95 -1.15 -3.48 0.99
C GLY A 95 0.25 -4.00 1.30
N PHE A 96 1.28 -3.27 0.86
CA PHE A 96 2.68 -3.60 1.19
C PHE A 96 2.93 -3.55 2.70
N GLY A 97 2.49 -2.48 3.38
CA GLY A 97 2.74 -2.31 4.81
C GLY A 97 2.03 -3.36 5.68
N LEU A 98 0.81 -3.76 5.35
CA LEU A 98 0.09 -4.82 6.06
C LEU A 98 0.80 -6.18 5.94
N VAL A 99 1.23 -6.53 4.72
CA VAL A 99 1.89 -7.83 4.47
C VAL A 99 3.30 -7.86 5.06
N LEU A 100 4.04 -6.75 4.99
CA LEU A 100 5.42 -6.66 5.45
C LEU A 100 5.55 -6.27 6.94
N HIS A 101 4.52 -6.42 7.78
CA HIS A 101 4.57 -6.13 9.23
C HIS A 101 4.64 -4.66 9.68
N ASN A 102 4.31 -3.70 8.81
CA ASN A 102 4.06 -2.31 9.20
C ASN A 102 2.56 -2.07 9.48
N THR A 103 1.95 -2.96 10.26
CA THR A 103 0.49 -3.09 10.38
C THR A 103 -0.18 -1.90 11.05
N ASP A 104 0.48 -1.21 11.96
CA ASP A 104 -0.15 -0.17 12.77
C ASP A 104 -0.53 1.05 11.91
N LEU A 105 0.47 1.68 11.29
CA LEU A 105 0.27 2.86 10.43
C LEU A 105 -0.54 2.51 9.18
N SER A 106 -0.33 1.33 8.59
CA SER A 106 -1.07 0.88 7.41
C SER A 106 -2.53 0.55 7.74
N GLY A 107 -2.82 -0.01 8.91
CA GLY A 107 -4.18 -0.24 9.38
C GLY A 107 -4.95 1.08 9.58
N LEU A 108 -4.29 2.07 10.19
CA LEU A 108 -4.85 3.42 10.32
C LEU A 108 -5.11 4.05 8.94
N ALA A 109 -4.19 3.92 7.99
CA ALA A 109 -4.37 4.43 6.64
C ALA A 109 -5.61 3.81 5.97
N VAL A 110 -5.80 2.49 6.05
CA VAL A 110 -6.99 1.81 5.52
C VAL A 110 -8.27 2.33 6.16
N ALA A 111 -8.29 2.54 7.48
CA ALA A 111 -9.44 3.10 8.17
C ALA A 111 -9.78 4.51 7.64
N LEU A 112 -8.78 5.36 7.40
CA LEU A 112 -8.98 6.69 6.79
C LEU A 112 -9.51 6.61 5.35
N LEU A 113 -9.11 5.62 4.56
CA LEU A 113 -9.67 5.41 3.22
C LEU A 113 -11.13 4.99 3.26
N ILE A 114 -11.52 4.11 4.19
CA ILE A 114 -12.92 3.73 4.41
C ILE A 114 -13.74 4.96 4.78
N LEU A 115 -13.24 5.80 5.69
CA LEU A 115 -13.88 7.07 6.05
C LEU A 115 -14.00 8.01 4.85
N SER A 116 -12.99 8.07 3.98
CA SER A 116 -13.04 8.88 2.75
C SER A 116 -14.14 8.43 1.78
N LEU A 117 -14.45 7.13 1.72
CA LEU A 117 -15.52 6.59 0.88
C LEU A 117 -16.91 6.80 1.51
N ALA A 118 -16.98 6.77 2.85
CA ALA A 118 -18.23 6.97 3.60
C ALA A 118 -18.63 8.44 3.76
N ARG A 119 -17.73 9.39 3.49
CA ARG A 119 -17.97 10.82 3.73
C ARG A 119 -19.14 11.36 2.88
N PRO A 120 -20.19 11.94 3.50
CA PRO A 120 -21.27 12.56 2.75
C PRO A 120 -20.81 13.86 2.05
N ALA A 121 -21.33 14.11 0.85
CA ALA A 121 -21.16 15.35 0.10
C ALA A 121 -21.77 16.51 0.90
N PRO A 122 -21.14 17.70 0.87
CA PRO A 122 -21.70 18.88 1.51
C PRO A 122 -23.12 19.14 0.99
N ALA A 123 -24.05 19.48 1.88
CA ALA A 123 -25.37 19.93 1.48
C ALA A 123 -25.21 21.16 0.58
N LYS A 124 -25.88 21.17 -0.57
CA LYS A 124 -26.01 22.38 -1.38
C LYS A 124 -27.12 23.21 -0.74
N ASP A 125 -26.75 24.36 -0.18
CA ASP A 125 -27.68 25.43 0.20
C ASP A 125 -28.19 26.16 -1.05
#